data_AF-A0ABD3PDC2-F1
#
_entry.id   AF-A0ABD3PDC2-F1
#
_cell.length_a   1.000
_cell.length_b   1.000
_cell.length_c   1.000
_cell.angle_alpha   90.00
_cell.angle_beta   90.00
_cell.angle_gamma   90.00
#
_symmetry.space_group_name_H-M   'P 1'
#
loop_
_entity.id
_entity.type
_entity.pdbx_description
1 polymer ?
#
loop_
_entity_poly.entity_id
_entity_poly.type
_entity_poly.pdbx_seq_one_letter_code
_entity_poly.pdbx_strand_id
1 'polypeptide(L)'
;MGNASSTSTSSSEEKGSGMFLTAELQGKINSEFESLLLESEWKNYTTAFLQRHNQRQTDYALHAAETNAKMDQLQAQAKQVHDKLDELLNDAKSKIAGLELELSHDVDRLSKRFDGSPASSERLCMDDRVKLSRCFNTLGDIGECQVFAKKLEKCVTDALASA
;
A
#
# COMPACT_ATOMS: atom_id res chain seq x y z
N MET A 1 81.50 -7.96 43.23
CA MET A 1 81.86 -7.74 41.81
C MET A 1 81.55 -6.28 41.55
N GLY A 2 82.51 -5.34 41.57
CA GLY A 2 83.67 -5.24 40.67
C GLY A 2 83.13 -4.83 39.29
N ASN A 3 83.40 -3.67 38.69
CA ASN A 3 84.56 -2.78 38.77
C ASN A 3 84.16 -1.33 38.47
N ALA A 4 84.89 -0.39 39.08
CA ALA A 4 85.14 0.92 38.51
C ALA A 4 86.23 0.80 37.42
N SER A 5 86.13 1.56 36.34
CA SER A 5 87.31 2.06 35.64
C SER A 5 87.02 3.32 34.83
N SER A 6 87.86 4.29 35.13
CA SER A 6 87.95 5.66 34.66
C SER A 6 88.61 5.76 33.29
N THR A 7 88.28 6.78 32.51
CA THR A 7 89.20 7.48 31.58
C THR A 7 88.50 8.78 31.18
N SER A 8 88.78 9.89 31.88
CA SER A 8 89.78 10.91 31.56
C SER A 8 89.44 11.75 30.31
N THR A 9 89.06 12.99 30.59
CA THR A 9 89.38 14.24 29.90
C THR A 9 90.04 14.11 28.52
N SER A 10 89.30 14.47 27.47
CA SER A 10 89.89 15.22 26.35
C SER A 10 89.07 16.49 26.15
N SER A 11 89.61 17.60 26.68
CA SER A 11 89.27 18.95 26.29
C SER A 11 89.63 19.14 24.81
N SER A 12 88.65 18.99 23.94
CA SER A 12 88.70 19.51 22.58
C SER A 12 87.68 20.64 22.52
N GLU A 13 88.14 21.85 22.82
CA GLU A 13 87.46 23.08 22.45
C GLU A 13 87.45 23.18 20.92
N GLU A 14 86.54 22.44 20.27
CA GLU A 14 86.05 22.87 18.97
C GLU A 14 85.22 24.13 19.21
N LYS A 15 85.84 25.27 18.94
CA LYS A 15 85.15 26.55 18.70
C LYS A 15 84.28 26.41 17.45
N GLY A 16 83.24 25.60 17.53
CA GLY A 16 82.04 25.82 16.75
C GLY A 16 81.49 27.16 17.18
N SER A 17 81.63 28.18 16.33
CA SER A 17 80.97 29.47 16.48
C SER A 17 79.46 29.25 16.36
N GLY A 18 78.86 28.67 17.40
CA GLY A 18 77.42 28.68 17.62
C GLY A 18 77.05 30.12 17.88
N MET A 19 76.65 30.82 16.82
CA MET A 19 76.04 32.13 16.92
C MET A 19 74.68 31.91 17.59
N PHE A 20 74.66 31.88 18.92
CA PHE A 20 73.42 31.77 19.68
C PHE A 20 72.59 33.00 19.35
N LEU A 21 71.41 32.76 18.78
CA LEU A 21 70.43 33.81 18.53
C LEU A 21 70.12 34.47 19.88
N THR A 22 70.01 35.79 19.90
CA THR A 22 69.55 36.49 21.10
C THR A 22 68.17 35.94 21.47
N ALA A 23 67.90 35.79 22.77
CA ALA A 23 66.64 35.22 23.25
C ALA A 23 65.40 35.92 22.64
N GLU A 24 65.54 37.20 22.33
CA GLU A 24 64.54 38.03 21.66
C GLU A 24 64.31 37.63 20.19
N LEU A 25 65.37 37.33 19.44
CA LEU A 25 65.27 36.88 18.05
C LEU A 25 64.72 35.44 17.99
N GLN A 26 65.14 34.59 18.92
CA GLN A 26 64.66 33.21 19.01
C GLN A 26 63.17 33.15 19.39
N GLY A 27 62.71 34.01 20.30
CA GLY A 27 61.29 34.15 20.64
C GLY A 27 60.44 34.63 19.45
N LYS A 28 60.96 35.58 18.67
CA LYS A 28 60.25 36.09 17.48
C LYS A 28 60.10 35.04 16.39
N ILE A 29 61.18 34.29 16.09
CA ILE A 29 61.17 33.19 15.10
C ILE A 29 60.18 32.10 15.52
N ASN A 30 60.19 31.71 16.81
CA ASN A 30 59.23 30.73 17.31
C ASN A 30 57.78 31.22 17.17
N SER A 31 57.51 32.49 17.49
CA SER A 31 56.16 33.05 17.34
C SER A 31 55.69 33.14 15.88
N GLU A 32 56.59 33.51 14.96
CA GLU A 32 56.28 33.54 13.53
C GLU A 32 56.01 32.13 13.01
N PHE A 33 56.84 31.16 13.41
CA PHE A 33 56.69 29.77 13.01
C PHE A 33 55.37 29.18 13.53
N GLU A 34 55.03 29.43 14.80
CA GLU A 34 53.75 29.03 15.39
C GLU A 34 52.57 29.68 14.69
N SER A 35 52.67 30.98 14.35
CA SER A 35 51.59 31.70 13.65
C SER A 35 51.33 31.14 12.25
N LEU A 36 52.39 30.82 11.50
CA LEU A 36 52.29 30.23 10.15
C LEU A 36 51.77 28.80 10.21
N LEU A 37 52.18 28.02 11.21
CA LEU A 37 51.65 26.68 11.44
C LEU A 37 50.14 26.74 11.70
N LEU A 38 49.71 27.60 12.62
CA LEU A 38 48.30 27.83 12.96
C LEU A 38 47.49 28.27 11.73
N GLU A 39 48.01 29.20 10.93
CA GLU A 39 47.34 29.64 9.70
C GLU A 39 47.18 28.49 8.70
N SER A 40 48.21 27.67 8.53
CA SER A 40 48.17 26.52 7.62
C SER A 40 47.18 25.45 8.09
N GLU A 41 47.14 25.13 9.38
CA GLU A 41 46.20 24.18 9.96
C GLU A 41 44.77 24.70 9.88
N TRP A 42 44.57 25.98 10.15
CA TRP A 42 43.27 26.64 10.02
C TRP A 42 42.76 26.60 8.58
N LYS A 43 43.63 26.88 7.59
CA LYS A 43 43.27 26.80 6.18
C LYS A 43 42.91 25.38 5.75
N ASN A 44 43.66 24.38 6.21
CA ASN A 44 43.39 22.97 5.95
C ASN A 44 42.04 22.55 6.56
N TYR A 45 41.80 22.91 7.82
CA TYR A 45 40.53 22.67 8.50
C TYR A 45 39.36 23.31 7.74
N THR A 46 39.48 24.58 7.41
CA THR A 46 38.41 25.34 6.73
C THR A 46 38.08 24.75 5.37
N THR A 47 39.12 24.35 4.61
CA THR A 47 38.95 23.69 3.30
C THR A 47 38.23 22.35 3.46
N ALA A 48 38.69 21.49 4.38
CA ALA A 48 38.06 20.19 4.63
C ALA A 48 36.61 20.34 5.14
N PHE A 49 36.36 21.35 5.98
CA PHE A 49 35.03 21.65 6.49
C PHE A 49 34.08 22.07 5.36
N LEU A 50 34.49 23.02 4.51
CA LEU A 50 33.72 23.47 3.35
C LEU A 50 33.43 22.31 2.40
N GLN A 51 34.42 21.47 2.11
CA GLN A 51 34.25 20.32 1.24
C GLN A 51 33.21 19.33 1.80
N ARG A 52 33.31 18.97 3.08
CA ARG A 52 32.32 18.09 3.74
C ARG A 52 30.93 18.72 3.75
N HIS A 53 30.84 20.03 3.97
CA HIS A 53 29.57 20.73 3.97
C HIS A 53 28.92 20.68 2.58
N ASN A 54 29.67 20.99 1.53
CA ASN A 54 29.18 20.93 0.16
C ASN A 54 28.76 19.50 -0.22
N GLN A 55 29.55 18.51 0.17
CA GLN A 55 29.23 17.10 -0.10
C GLN A 55 27.92 16.68 0.58
N ARG A 56 27.70 17.07 1.84
CA ARG A 56 26.42 16.81 2.52
C ARG A 56 25.24 17.47 1.80
N GLN A 57 25.42 18.69 1.28
CA GLN A 57 24.35 19.36 0.54
C GLN A 57 24.06 18.66 -0.79
N THR A 58 25.08 18.23 -1.53
CA THR A 58 24.90 17.50 -2.78
C THR A 58 24.23 16.16 -2.55
N ASP A 59 24.67 15.42 -1.53
CA ASP A 59 24.11 14.10 -1.18
C ASP A 59 22.65 14.24 -0.76
N TYR A 60 22.33 15.24 0.05
CA TYR A 60 20.95 15.54 0.45
C TYR A 60 20.07 15.87 -0.77
N ALA A 61 20.56 16.74 -1.67
CA ALA A 61 19.81 17.11 -2.88
C ALA A 61 19.58 15.91 -3.81
N LEU A 62 20.58 15.02 -3.94
CA LEU A 62 20.48 13.82 -4.76
C LEU A 62 19.48 12.83 -4.16
N HIS A 63 19.52 12.59 -2.85
CA HIS A 63 18.55 11.74 -2.16
C HIS A 63 17.13 12.30 -2.21
N ALA A 64 16.97 13.63 -2.08
CA ALA A 64 15.67 14.27 -2.21
C ALA A 64 15.11 14.09 -3.63
N ALA A 65 15.94 14.28 -4.66
CA ALA A 65 15.54 14.08 -6.05
C ALA A 65 15.16 12.61 -6.34
N GLU A 66 15.95 11.65 -5.86
CA GLU A 66 15.65 10.22 -6.00
C GLU A 66 14.33 9.85 -5.30
N THR A 67 14.12 10.37 -4.09
CA THR A 67 12.90 10.13 -3.32
C THR A 67 11.68 10.70 -4.04
N ASN A 68 11.77 11.93 -4.54
CA ASN A 68 10.68 12.56 -5.28
C ASN A 68 10.36 11.79 -6.57
N ALA A 69 11.37 11.37 -7.33
CA ALA A 69 11.16 10.56 -8.52
C ALA A 69 10.45 9.23 -8.22
N LYS A 70 10.80 8.57 -7.10
CA LYS A 70 10.10 7.35 -6.65
C LYS A 70 8.66 7.64 -6.23
N MET A 71 8.41 8.76 -5.55
CA MET A 71 7.05 9.18 -5.19
C MET A 71 6.19 9.44 -6.42
N ASP A 72 6.71 10.16 -7.41
CA ASP A 72 6.01 10.43 -8.66
C ASP A 72 5.70 9.13 -9.41
N GLN A 73 6.64 8.18 -9.44
CA GLN A 73 6.44 6.86 -10.04
C GLN A 73 5.33 6.07 -9.33
N LEU A 74 5.35 6.03 -7.99
CA LEU A 74 4.32 5.33 -7.21
C LEU A 74 2.95 5.98 -7.39
N GLN A 75 2.89 7.31 -7.45
CA GLN A 75 1.65 8.03 -7.68
C GLN A 75 1.08 7.75 -9.07
N ALA A 76 1.94 7.67 -10.10
CA ALA A 76 1.52 7.27 -11.44
C ALA A 76 1.00 5.83 -11.49
N GLN A 77 1.66 4.89 -10.80
CA GLN A 77 1.19 3.51 -10.69
C GLN A 77 -0.15 3.41 -9.96
N ALA A 78 -0.30 4.12 -8.83
CA ALA A 78 -1.54 4.17 -8.08
C ALA A 78 -2.69 4.71 -8.95
N LYS A 79 -2.45 5.79 -9.70
CA LYS A 79 -3.43 6.35 -10.63
C LYS A 79 -3.86 5.31 -11.68
N GLN A 80 -2.91 4.62 -12.31
CA GLN A 80 -3.22 3.60 -13.31
C GLN A 80 -4.07 2.45 -12.73
N VAL A 81 -3.77 2.03 -11.49
CA VAL A 81 -4.56 1.00 -10.79
C VAL A 81 -5.97 1.51 -10.49
N HIS A 82 -6.11 2.75 -10.03
CA HIS A 82 -7.41 3.37 -9.78
C HIS A 82 -8.24 3.51 -11.06
N ASP A 83 -7.65 4.00 -12.15
CA ASP A 83 -8.33 4.14 -13.44
C ASP A 83 -8.84 2.77 -13.94
N LYS A 84 -8.06 1.70 -13.77
CA LYS A 84 -8.46 0.34 -14.14
C LYS A 84 -9.56 -0.22 -13.24
N LEU A 85 -9.52 0.08 -11.94
CA LEU A 85 -10.57 -0.31 -11.00
C LEU A 85 -11.89 0.38 -11.34
N ASP A 86 -11.84 1.67 -11.66
CA ASP A 86 -13.02 2.44 -12.07
C ASP A 86 -13.62 1.91 -13.38
N GLU A 87 -12.78 1.54 -14.35
CA GLU A 87 -13.24 0.90 -15.59
C GLU A 87 -13.98 -0.41 -15.30
N LEU A 88 -13.40 -1.29 -14.48
CA LEU A 88 -14.03 -2.56 -14.08
C LEU A 88 -15.34 -2.34 -13.31
N LEU A 89 -15.38 -1.34 -12.43
CA LEU A 89 -16.57 -1.00 -11.67
C LEU A 89 -17.68 -0.48 -12.59
N ASN A 90 -17.34 0.36 -13.57
CA ASN A 90 -18.29 0.88 -14.55
C ASN A 90 -18.84 -0.24 -15.45
N ASP A 91 -17.98 -1.17 -15.91
CA ASP A 91 -18.41 -2.34 -16.68
C ASP A 91 -19.34 -3.26 -15.86
N ALA A 92 -18.97 -3.55 -14.61
CA ALA A 92 -19.81 -4.35 -13.72
C ALA A 92 -21.18 -3.68 -13.46
N LYS A 93 -21.19 -2.36 -13.22
CA LYS A 93 -22.42 -1.59 -13.03
C LYS A 93 -23.31 -1.61 -14.27
N SER A 94 -22.72 -1.49 -15.46
CA SER A 94 -23.44 -1.58 -16.73
C SER A 94 -24.09 -2.95 -16.93
N LYS A 95 -23.33 -4.03 -16.67
CA LYS A 95 -23.85 -5.41 -16.75
C LYS A 95 -24.99 -5.66 -15.77
N ILE A 96 -24.87 -5.18 -14.53
CA ILE A 96 -25.93 -5.28 -13.53
C ILE A 96 -27.20 -4.55 -14.00
N ALA A 97 -27.07 -3.31 -14.48
CA ALA A 97 -28.21 -2.55 -14.99
C ALA A 97 -28.91 -3.27 -16.17
N GLY A 98 -28.13 -3.90 -17.06
CA GLY A 98 -28.67 -4.72 -18.14
C GLY A 98 -29.46 -5.94 -17.64
N LEU A 99 -28.90 -6.67 -16.67
CA LEU A 99 -29.57 -7.82 -16.04
C LEU A 99 -30.81 -7.42 -15.25
N GLU A 100 -30.78 -6.28 -14.56
CA GLU A 100 -31.94 -5.74 -13.84
C GLU A 100 -33.08 -5.40 -14.79
N LEU A 101 -32.77 -4.83 -15.97
CA LEU A 101 -33.76 -4.55 -17.01
C LEU A 101 -34.35 -5.84 -17.58
N GLU A 102 -33.50 -6.81 -17.92
CA GLU A 102 -33.92 -8.12 -18.44
C GLU A 102 -34.82 -8.85 -17.44
N LEU A 103 -34.40 -8.90 -16.17
CA LEU A 103 -35.18 -9.50 -15.09
C LEU A 103 -36.51 -8.78 -14.89
N SER A 104 -36.53 -7.44 -14.94
CA SER A 104 -37.76 -6.66 -14.81
C SER A 104 -38.74 -6.97 -15.94
N HIS A 105 -38.25 -7.08 -17.18
CA HIS A 105 -39.07 -7.46 -18.32
C HIS A 105 -39.59 -8.90 -18.19
N ASP A 106 -38.76 -9.84 -17.74
CA ASP A 106 -39.17 -11.22 -17.52
C ASP A 106 -40.20 -11.36 -16.41
N VAL A 107 -40.04 -10.63 -15.31
CA VAL A 107 -41.02 -10.57 -14.22
C VAL A 107 -42.33 -9.97 -14.72
N ASP A 108 -42.31 -8.85 -15.46
CA ASP A 108 -43.53 -8.23 -16.01
C ASP A 108 -44.23 -9.17 -17.01
N ARG A 109 -43.47 -9.85 -17.87
CA ARG A 109 -43.99 -10.86 -18.80
C ARG A 109 -44.63 -12.04 -18.07
N LEU A 110 -44.00 -12.54 -17.01
CA LEU A 110 -44.56 -13.62 -16.19
C LEU A 110 -45.81 -13.14 -15.44
N SER A 111 -45.78 -11.95 -14.83
CA SER A 111 -46.93 -11.36 -14.15
C SER A 111 -48.11 -11.24 -15.10
N LYS A 112 -47.91 -10.70 -16.30
CA LYS A 112 -48.95 -10.61 -17.33
C LYS A 112 -49.52 -11.96 -17.76
N ARG A 113 -48.72 -13.03 -17.79
CA ARG A 113 -49.24 -14.39 -18.05
C ARG A 113 -50.08 -14.92 -16.88
N PHE A 114 -49.71 -14.62 -15.64
CA PHE A 114 -50.47 -15.03 -14.47
C PHE A 114 -51.77 -14.21 -14.30
N ASP A 115 -51.70 -12.90 -14.53
CA ASP A 115 -52.84 -11.97 -14.42
C ASP A 115 -53.78 -12.09 -15.62
N GLY A 116 -53.23 -12.23 -16.83
CA GLY A 116 -53.94 -12.32 -18.10
C GLY A 116 -54.33 -13.74 -18.54
N SER A 117 -54.05 -14.77 -17.73
CA SER A 117 -54.68 -16.08 -17.95
C SER A 117 -56.18 -15.89 -17.71
N PRO A 118 -57.03 -16.05 -18.76
CA PRO A 118 -58.46 -15.89 -18.60
C PRO A 118 -58.93 -16.82 -17.49
N ALA A 119 -59.97 -16.42 -16.78
CA ALA A 119 -60.71 -17.27 -15.86
C ALA A 119 -61.40 -18.43 -16.60
N SER A 120 -60.66 -19.24 -17.36
CA SER A 120 -61.01 -20.63 -17.60
C SER A 120 -60.81 -21.34 -16.27
N SER A 121 -61.83 -22.08 -15.85
CA SER A 121 -61.93 -23.13 -14.81
C SER A 121 -60.71 -23.49 -13.93
N GLU A 122 -59.49 -23.40 -14.43
CA GLU A 122 -58.22 -23.56 -13.73
C GLU A 122 -58.04 -22.64 -12.51
N ARG A 123 -58.64 -21.44 -12.47
CA ARG A 123 -58.58 -20.56 -11.28
C ARG A 123 -59.46 -21.00 -10.11
N LEU A 124 -60.53 -21.77 -10.34
CA LEU A 124 -61.49 -22.17 -9.28
C LEU A 124 -60.84 -23.05 -8.21
N CYS A 125 -59.81 -23.82 -8.59
CA CYS A 125 -59.17 -24.79 -7.71
C CYS A 125 -57.71 -24.45 -7.37
N MET A 126 -57.24 -23.24 -7.70
CA MET A 126 -55.87 -22.82 -7.43
C MET A 126 -55.54 -22.83 -5.94
N ASP A 127 -56.46 -22.39 -5.09
CA ASP A 127 -56.24 -22.33 -3.65
C ASP A 127 -56.01 -23.72 -3.06
N ASP A 128 -56.77 -24.72 -3.52
CA ASP A 128 -56.60 -26.10 -3.07
C ASP A 128 -55.36 -26.75 -3.68
N ARG A 129 -54.98 -26.37 -4.91
CA ARG A 129 -53.71 -26.77 -5.55
C ARG A 129 -52.49 -26.22 -4.80
N VAL A 130 -52.54 -24.97 -4.36
CA VAL A 130 -51.48 -24.33 -3.57
C VAL A 130 -51.35 -24.98 -2.19
N LYS A 131 -52.47 -25.27 -1.52
CA LYS A 131 -52.46 -25.98 -0.23
C LYS A 131 -51.87 -27.39 -0.35
N LEU A 132 -52.21 -28.13 -1.40
CA LEU A 132 -51.65 -29.46 -1.66
C LEU A 132 -50.14 -29.40 -1.93
N SER A 133 -49.70 -28.49 -2.81
CA SER A 133 -48.28 -28.31 -3.13
C SER A 133 -47.48 -27.90 -1.89
N ARG A 134 -48.02 -27.00 -1.06
CA ARG A 134 -47.39 -26.62 0.21
C ARG A 134 -47.24 -27.82 1.14
N CYS A 135 -48.28 -28.64 1.27
CA CYS A 135 -48.25 -29.83 2.13
C CYS A 135 -47.12 -30.80 1.71
N PHE A 136 -47.02 -31.14 0.42
CA PHE A 136 -45.97 -32.02 -0.07
C PHE A 136 -44.57 -31.44 0.12
N ASN A 137 -44.41 -30.13 -0.04
CA ASN A 137 -43.12 -29.46 0.13
C ASN A 137 -42.70 -29.32 1.61
N THR A 138 -43.64 -29.30 2.56
CA THR A 138 -43.34 -29.12 4.00
C THR A 138 -43.30 -30.39 4.82
N LEU A 139 -44.21 -31.34 4.55
CA LEU A 139 -44.41 -32.52 5.41
C LEU A 139 -43.77 -33.78 4.84
N GLY A 140 -43.55 -33.85 3.52
CA GLY A 140 -42.92 -35.01 2.84
C GLY A 140 -43.69 -36.33 2.91
N ASP A 141 -44.73 -36.42 3.76
CA ASP A 141 -45.53 -37.62 3.97
C ASP A 141 -46.83 -37.57 3.17
N ILE A 142 -47.04 -38.59 2.33
CA ILE A 142 -48.14 -38.64 1.35
C ILE A 142 -49.50 -38.82 2.04
N GLY A 143 -49.51 -39.47 3.21
CA GLY A 143 -50.73 -39.77 3.96
C GLY A 143 -51.47 -38.52 4.46
N GLU A 144 -50.75 -37.55 4.99
CA GLU A 144 -51.36 -36.32 5.56
C GLU A 144 -51.84 -35.35 4.46
N CYS A 145 -51.17 -35.35 3.31
CA CYS A 145 -51.53 -34.50 2.18
C CYS A 145 -52.73 -35.01 1.37
N GLN A 146 -53.18 -36.25 1.62
CA GLN A 146 -54.31 -36.86 0.92
C GLN A 146 -55.63 -36.09 1.09
N VAL A 147 -55.81 -35.39 2.23
CA VAL A 147 -57.00 -34.56 2.48
C VAL A 147 -57.04 -33.38 1.50
N PHE A 148 -55.90 -32.76 1.21
CA PHE A 148 -55.82 -31.66 0.24
C PHE A 148 -55.95 -32.17 -1.20
N ALA A 149 -55.47 -33.39 -1.48
CA ALA A 149 -55.65 -34.04 -2.78
C ALA A 149 -57.13 -34.29 -3.09
N LYS A 150 -57.89 -34.83 -2.12
CA LYS A 150 -59.34 -35.04 -2.26
C LYS A 150 -60.12 -33.74 -2.40
N LYS A 151 -59.69 -32.66 -1.74
CA LYS A 151 -60.31 -31.33 -1.88
C LYS A 151 -60.09 -30.76 -3.28
N LEU A 152 -58.86 -30.89 -3.80
CA LEU A 152 -58.54 -30.49 -5.17
C LEU A 152 -59.34 -31.31 -6.19
N GLU A 153 -59.41 -32.64 -6.02
CA GLU A 153 -60.17 -33.54 -6.88
C GLU A 153 -61.67 -33.18 -6.90
N LYS A 154 -62.26 -32.92 -5.71
CA LYS A 154 -63.65 -32.47 -5.62
C LYS A 154 -63.86 -31.12 -6.31
N CYS A 155 -62.97 -30.15 -6.07
CA CYS A 155 -63.07 -28.84 -6.71
C CYS A 155 -63.00 -28.96 -8.24
N VAL A 156 -62.07 -29.76 -8.79
CA VAL A 156 -61.94 -29.96 -10.23
C VAL A 156 -63.19 -30.66 -10.80
N THR A 157 -63.73 -31.65 -10.07
CA THR A 157 -64.96 -32.34 -10.48
C THR A 157 -66.17 -31.40 -10.51
N ASP A 158 -66.33 -30.59 -9.46
CA ASP A 158 -67.43 -29.61 -9.36
C ASP A 158 -67.28 -28.52 -10.43
N ALA A 159 -66.05 -28.04 -10.69
CA ALA A 159 -65.74 -27.06 -11.73
C ALA A 159 -65.96 -27.59 -13.15
N LEU A 160 -65.71 -28.89 -13.40
CA LEU A 160 -66.01 -29.55 -14.67
C LEU A 160 -67.50 -29.83 -14.86
N ALA A 161 -68.25 -30.05 -13.78
CA ALA A 161 -69.69 -30.26 -13.81
C ALA A 161 -70.50 -28.94 -13.93
N SER A 162 -69.87 -27.80 -13.64
CA SER A 162 -70.47 -26.46 -13.71
C SER A 162 -70.00 -25.63 -14.91
N ALA A 163 -69.15 -26.21 -15.77
CA ALA A 163 -68.76 -25.69 -17.08
C ALA A 163 -69.63 -26.29 -18.19
#